data_AF-A0A8A5XDN2-F1
#
_entry.id   AF-A0A8A5XDN2-F1
#
_cell.length_a   1.000
_cell.length_b   1.000
_cell.length_c   1.000
_cell.angle_alpha   90.00
_cell.angle_beta   90.00
_cell.angle_gamma   90.00
#
_symmetry.space_group_name_H-M   'P 1'
#
loop_
_entity.id
_entity.type
_entity.pdbx_description
1 polymer ?
#
loop_
_entity_poly.entity_id
_entity_poly.type
_entity_poly.pdbx_seq_one_letter_code
_entity_poly.pdbx_strand_id
1 'polypeptide(L)' 'MINTAWKIIKALQKYGTKAYNVIKKGGQAMYDSFMAAKAKGWTHAAWWLVEHGSTLGTFYDLLKAAGLID' A
#
# COMPACT_ATOMS: atom_id res chain seq x y z
N MET A 1 1.97 12.97 -3.79
CA MET A 1 1.94 11.53 -4.13
C MET A 1 2.98 10.73 -3.38
N ILE A 2 4.28 11.05 -3.48
CA ILE A 2 5.34 10.28 -2.79
C ILE A 2 5.20 10.24 -1.25
N ASN A 3 4.75 11.34 -0.61
CA ASN A 3 4.47 11.36 0.82
C ASN A 3 3.36 10.38 1.23
N THR A 4 2.28 10.28 0.44
CA THR A 4 1.18 9.34 0.68
C THR A 4 1.66 7.89 0.50
N ALA A 5 2.47 7.62 -0.53
CA ALA A 5 3.09 6.31 -0.73
C ALA A 5 3.90 5.89 0.50
N TRP A 6 4.76 6.78 1.01
CA TRP A 6 5.54 6.50 2.21
C TRP A 6 4.70 6.32 3.47
N LYS A 7 3.58 7.03 3.61
CA LYS A 7 2.64 6.78 4.71
C LYS A 7 2.07 5.35 4.64
N ILE A 8 1.65 4.91 3.45
CA ILE A 8 1.17 3.53 3.22
C ILE A 8 2.27 2.52 3.54
N ILE A 9 3.50 2.73 3.04
CA ILE A 9 4.64 1.84 3.34
C ILE A 9 4.90 1.74 4.85
N LYS A 10 4.91 2.87 5.57
CA LYS A 10 5.07 2.88 7.03
C LYS A 10 3.95 2.14 7.74
N ALA A 11 2.69 2.30 7.30
CA ALA A 11 1.56 1.56 7.85
C ALA A 11 1.72 0.04 7.61
N LEU A 12 2.16 -0.36 6.42
CA LEU A 12 2.43 -1.76 6.08
C LEU A 12 3.59 -2.34 6.90
N GLN A 13 4.63 -1.56 7.18
CA GLN A 13 5.73 -1.97 8.05
C GLN A 13 5.30 -2.09 9.52
N LYS A 14 4.50 -1.14 10.02
CA LYS A 14 4.05 -1.09 11.42
C LYS A 14 3.01 -2.16 11.75
N TYR A 15 2.01 -2.32 10.89
CA TYR A 15 0.85 -3.19 11.15
C TYR A 15 0.94 -4.55 10.44
N GLY A 16 1.93 -4.73 9.55
CA GLY A 16 2.25 -6.01 8.92
C GLY A 16 1.02 -6.68 8.31
N THR A 17 0.80 -7.94 8.70
CA THR A 17 -0.30 -8.80 8.22
C THR A 17 -1.67 -8.11 8.26
N LYS A 18 -1.95 -7.28 9.27
CA LYS A 18 -3.25 -6.58 9.36
C LYS A 18 -3.44 -5.61 8.19
N ALA A 19 -2.43 -4.82 7.85
CA ALA A 19 -2.49 -3.88 6.74
C ALA A 19 -2.52 -4.61 5.38
N TYR A 20 -1.74 -5.68 5.21
CA TYR A 20 -1.79 -6.48 3.98
C TYR A 20 -3.16 -7.12 3.74
N ASN A 21 -3.82 -7.64 4.79
CA ASN A 21 -5.14 -8.24 4.67
C ASN A 21 -6.20 -7.22 4.23
N VAL A 22 -6.12 -5.99 4.74
CA VAL A 22 -7.03 -4.90 4.35
C VAL A 22 -6.88 -4.56 2.87
N ILE A 23 -5.63 -4.40 2.41
CA ILE A 23 -5.34 -4.13 0.99
C ILE A 23 -5.78 -5.29 0.10
N LYS A 24 -5.47 -6.53 0.49
CA LYS A 24 -5.83 -7.73 -0.25
C LYS A 24 -7.34 -7.86 -0.45
N LYS A 25 -8.14 -7.52 0.58
CA LYS A 25 -9.61 -7.47 0.49
C LYS A 25 -10.12 -6.42 -0.49
N GLY A 26 -9.39 -5.31 -0.66
CA GLY A 26 -9.72 -4.26 -1.61
C GLY A 26 -9.43 -4.59 -3.07
N GLY A 27 -8.63 -5.63 -3.33
CA GLY A 27 -8.41 -6.13 -4.69
C GLY A 27 -7.16 -6.99 -4.81
N GLN A 28 -7.36 -8.27 -5.15
CA GLN A 28 -6.28 -9.26 -5.27
C GLN A 28 -5.24 -8.88 -6.33
N ALA A 29 -5.67 -8.45 -7.52
CA ALA A 29 -4.75 -8.10 -8.61
C ALA A 29 -3.83 -6.91 -8.28
N MET A 30 -4.37 -5.88 -7.62
CA MET A 30 -3.59 -4.72 -7.17
C MET A 30 -2.60 -5.13 -6.07
N TYR A 31 -3.05 -5.97 -5.13
CA TYR A 31 -2.19 -6.51 -4.08
C TYR A 31 -1.03 -7.33 -4.64
N ASP A 32 -1.29 -8.23 -5.59
CA ASP A 32 -0.25 -9.08 -6.18
C ASP A 32 0.78 -8.25 -6.96
N SER A 33 0.32 -7.26 -7.74
CA SER A 33 1.20 -6.33 -8.45
C SER A 33 2.06 -5.50 -7.49
N PHE A 34 1.47 -4.99 -6.41
CA PHE A 34 2.21 -4.30 -5.34
C PHE A 34 3.25 -5.20 -4.68
N MET A 35 2.90 -6.46 -4.39
CA MET A 35 3.81 -7.42 -3.76
C MET A 35 4.99 -7.78 -4.68
N ALA A 36 4.77 -7.83 -6.00
CA ALA A 36 5.85 -7.98 -6.97
C ALA A 36 6.81 -6.78 -6.97
N ALA A 37 6.30 -5.55 -6.85
CA ALA A 37 7.13 -4.37 -6.69
C ALA A 37 7.89 -4.38 -5.35
N LYS A 38 7.22 -4.77 -4.27
CA LYS A 38 7.81 -4.90 -2.93
C LYS A 38 8.92 -5.95 -2.86
N ALA A 39 8.84 -7.03 -3.64
CA ALA A 39 9.92 -8.02 -3.73
C ALA A 39 11.26 -7.41 -4.18
N LYS A 40 11.23 -6.28 -4.91
CA LYS A 40 12.42 -5.49 -5.30
C LYS A 40 12.85 -4.47 -4.25
N GLY A 41 12.17 -4.42 -3.10
CA GLY A 41 12.45 -3.51 -1.98
C GLY A 41 11.38 -2.43 -1.77
N TRP A 42 11.41 -1.81 -0.58
CA TRP A 42 10.43 -0.82 -0.16
C TRP A 42 10.43 0.46 -1.00
N THR A 43 11.60 0.89 -1.48
CA THR A 43 11.72 2.05 -2.37
C THR A 43 10.99 1.80 -3.70
N HIS A 44 11.13 0.60 -4.27
CA HIS A 44 10.42 0.21 -5.49
C HIS A 44 8.91 0.13 -5.26
N ALA A 45 8.46 -0.38 -4.11
CA ALA A 45 7.05 -0.37 -3.74
C ALA A 45 6.48 1.04 -3.60
N ALA A 46 7.23 1.96 -2.99
CA ALA A 46 6.82 3.36 -2.87
C ALA A 46 6.71 4.05 -4.23
N TRP A 47 7.69 3.83 -5.13
CA TRP A 47 7.64 4.35 -6.50
C TRP A 47 6.50 3.74 -7.31
N TRP A 48 6.30 2.43 -7.22
CA TRP A 48 5.18 1.75 -7.88
C TRP A 48 3.83 2.35 -7.46
N LEU A 49 3.65 2.66 -6.17
CA LEU A 49 2.43 3.34 -5.69
C LEU A 49 2.28 4.75 -6.30
N VAL A 50 3.37 5.49 -6.47
CA VAL A 50 3.33 6.80 -7.12
C VAL A 50 2.97 6.69 -8.60
N GLU A 51 3.51 5.70 -9.30
CA GLU A 51 3.20 5.42 -10.71
C GLU A 51 1.75 4.95 -10.88
N HIS A 52 1.21 4.21 -9.89
CA HIS A 52 -0.16 3.69 -9.88
C HIS A 52 -1.04 4.53 -8.95
N GLY A 53 -1.19 5.82 -9.27
CA GLY A 53 -1.88 6.81 -8.43
C GLY A 53 -3.30 6.43 -8.00
N SER A 54 -4.07 5.74 -8.85
CA SER A 54 -5.39 5.20 -8.50
C SER A 54 -5.31 4.14 -7.41
N THR A 55 -4.38 3.19 -7.53
CA THR A 55 -4.12 2.17 -6.51
C THR A 55 -3.62 2.78 -5.21
N LEU A 56 -2.79 3.84 -5.28
CA LEU A 56 -2.35 4.57 -4.10
C LEU A 56 -3.52 5.23 -3.35
N GLY A 57 -4.47 5.84 -4.07
CA GLY A 57 -5.70 6.35 -3.47
C GLY A 57 -6.48 5.24 -2.76
N THR A 58 -6.74 4.15 -3.47
CA THR A 58 -7.45 2.97 -2.92
C THR A 58 -6.75 2.40 -1.68
N PHE A 59 -5.43 2.26 -1.69
CA PHE A 59 -4.67 1.74 -0.55
C PHE A 59 -4.75 2.69 0.64
N TYR A 60 -4.62 3.99 0.41
CA TYR A 60 -4.74 5.00 1.46
C TYR A 60 -6.12 4.95 2.10
N ASP A 61 -7.19 4.93 1.30
CA ASP A 61 -8.57 4.92 1.79
C ASP A 61 -8.91 3.63 2.56
N LEU A 62 -8.49 2.47 2.06
CA LEU A 62 -8.70 1.19 2.74
C LEU A 62 -8.00 1.14 4.09
N LEU A 63 -6.74 1.58 4.14
CA LEU A 63 -5.97 1.62 5.38
C LEU A 63 -6.58 2.66 6.34
N LYS A 64 -7.07 3.80 5.83
CA LYS A 64 -7.68 4.87 6.62
C LYS A 64 -9.00 4.40 7.23
N ALA A 65 -9.86 3.76 6.44
CA ALA A 65 -11.11 3.16 6.92
C ALA A 65 -10.86 2.07 7.97
N ALA A 66 -9.72 1.38 7.92
CA ALA A 66 -9.30 0.41 8.93
C ALA A 66 -8.59 1.02 10.16
N GLY A 67 -8.43 2.35 10.21
CA GLY A 67 -7.75 3.07 11.30
C GLY A 67 -6.24 2.78 11.38
N LEU A 68 -5.61 2.46 10.26
CA LEU A 68 -4.18 2.09 10.17
C LEU A 68 -3.29 3.22 9.65
N ILE A 69 -3.88 4.35 9.25
CA ILE A 69 -3.22 5.53 8.70
C ILE A 69 -4.11 6.76 8.94
N ASP A 70 -3.46 7.91 9.13
CA ASP A 70 -4.06 9.24 9.25
C ASP A 70 -3.69 10.11 8.04
#